data_AF-A0A968PGW7-F1
#
_entry.id   AF-A0A968PGW7-F1
#
_cell.length_a   1.000
_cell.length_b   1.000
_cell.length_c   1.000
_cell.angle_alpha   90.00
_cell.angle_beta   90.00
_cell.angle_gamma   90.00
#
_symmetry.space_group_name_H-M   'P 1'
#
loop_
_entity.id
_entity.type
_entity.pdbx_description
1 polymer ?
#
loop_
_entity_poly.entity_id
_entity_poly.type
_entity_poly.pdbx_seq_one_letter_code
_entity_poly.pdbx_strand_id
1 'polypeptide(L)'
;MRDFHACQRQGQGLPWRSDLRTDRVSLRRGELSATLTCTHGQQQARWTPSDNLHWYNIYYPAEDERGQDCFEDYFVPGSYEVTLTHDAATGAESAANSVRFAIALGDRPADPQGWTIDERSELLEPIANQLKPTPPEVTPPTTQAVLHDPMLPRILAQALDDFVVERRNKGQSYTTIMAGYPWFADWGRDTFIALPGLLLTTERFEEARSCLKLYANAVKDGLVPNRFDDYDDQAAHYNTVDSSLWFIRAAMEYLQTSGDRDSWHDWLAPVCLQIMDAYIRGTNHNIRVGGDGLVTAGNPGTQLTWMDAATAGVVFTPRPGKCVEINALWYHALVSLAEMIRHSPEIDPRVAE
;
A
#
# COMPACT_ATOMS: atom_id res chain seq x y z
N MET A 1 13.17 0.56 -13.86
CA MET A 1 12.74 0.00 -12.56
C MET A 1 13.86 -0.93 -12.10
N ARG A 2 14.40 -0.69 -10.90
CA ARG A 2 15.52 -1.46 -10.34
C ARG A 2 15.03 -2.89 -10.11
N ASP A 3 15.68 -3.87 -10.70
CA ASP A 3 15.64 -5.23 -10.17
C ASP A 3 16.58 -5.20 -8.96
N PHE A 4 16.03 -4.96 -7.78
CA PHE A 4 16.80 -4.77 -6.56
C PHE A 4 17.53 -6.05 -6.10
N HIS A 5 17.43 -7.14 -6.88
CA HIS A 5 18.21 -8.37 -6.67
C HIS A 5 19.59 -8.36 -7.32
N ALA A 6 19.95 -7.35 -8.12
CA ALA A 6 21.28 -7.24 -8.71
C ALA A 6 21.70 -5.79 -8.97
N CYS A 7 22.93 -5.45 -8.60
CA CYS A 7 23.55 -4.20 -9.03
C CYS A 7 23.84 -4.25 -10.53
N GLN A 8 23.45 -3.21 -11.28
CA GLN A 8 23.79 -3.13 -12.69
C GLN A 8 25.30 -3.04 -12.88
N ARG A 9 25.85 -3.80 -13.83
CA ARG A 9 27.23 -3.66 -14.30
C ARG A 9 27.23 -3.41 -15.81
N GLN A 10 28.12 -2.54 -16.28
CA GLN A 10 28.25 -2.31 -17.71
C GLN A 10 28.61 -3.62 -18.42
N GLY A 11 27.91 -3.91 -19.52
CA GLY A 11 28.11 -5.14 -20.30
C GLY A 11 27.30 -6.34 -19.82
N GLN A 12 26.59 -6.25 -18.69
CA GLN A 12 25.61 -7.26 -18.30
C GLN A 12 24.22 -6.94 -18.87
N GLY A 13 23.65 -7.87 -19.64
CA GLY A 13 22.30 -7.77 -20.21
C GLY A 13 22.18 -6.99 -21.53
N LEU A 14 20.94 -6.71 -21.95
CA LEU A 14 20.65 -6.00 -23.21
C LEU A 14 21.05 -4.52 -23.14
N PRO A 15 21.51 -3.91 -24.26
CA PRO A 15 21.86 -2.51 -24.29
C PRO A 15 20.61 -1.63 -24.12
N TRP A 16 20.78 -0.52 -23.40
CA TRP A 16 19.78 0.52 -23.34
C TRP A 16 19.71 1.28 -24.66
N ARG A 17 18.49 1.64 -25.08
CA ARG A 17 18.24 2.53 -26.21
C ARG A 17 17.39 3.70 -25.73
N SER A 18 17.73 4.90 -26.17
CA SER A 18 16.90 6.09 -25.98
C SER A 18 16.30 6.51 -27.31
N ASP A 19 15.01 6.84 -27.31
CA ASP A 19 14.31 7.49 -28.42
C ASP A 19 13.82 8.86 -27.93
N LEU A 20 14.28 9.91 -28.60
CA LEU A 20 13.88 11.28 -28.30
C LEU A 20 12.66 11.64 -29.15
N ARG A 21 11.56 11.97 -28.49
CA ARG A 21 10.42 12.62 -29.12
C ARG A 21 10.34 14.05 -28.65
N THR A 22 9.64 14.90 -29.41
CA THR A 22 9.50 16.34 -29.14
C THR A 22 9.02 16.66 -27.73
N ASP A 23 8.33 15.73 -27.08
CA ASP A 23 7.71 15.91 -25.78
C ASP A 23 8.13 14.89 -24.70
N ARG A 24 9.08 13.99 -24.98
CA ARG A 24 9.50 12.94 -24.02
C ARG A 24 10.77 12.22 -24.43
N VAL A 25 11.39 11.57 -23.45
CA VAL A 25 12.48 10.62 -23.66
C VAL A 25 11.98 9.22 -23.36
N SER A 26 12.07 8.30 -24.32
CA SER A 26 11.73 6.89 -24.09
C SER A 26 13.00 6.07 -23.94
N LEU A 27 13.16 5.38 -22.82
CA LEU A 27 14.22 4.42 -22.58
C LEU A 27 13.69 3.01 -22.80
N ARG A 28 14.45 2.17 -23.50
CA ARG A 28 14.10 0.77 -23.76
C ARG A 28 15.27 -0.15 -23.43
N ARG A 29 14.96 -1.31 -22.84
CA ARG A 29 15.88 -2.43 -22.62
C ARG A 29 15.12 -3.75 -22.71
N GLY A 30 15.29 -4.46 -23.82
CA GLY A 30 14.44 -5.63 -24.11
C GLY A 30 12.98 -5.21 -24.26
N GLU A 31 12.10 -5.89 -23.51
CA GLU A 31 10.66 -5.57 -23.45
C GLU A 31 10.34 -4.44 -22.48
N LEU A 32 11.28 -4.09 -21.60
CA LEU A 32 11.10 -2.99 -20.65
C LEU A 32 11.19 -1.66 -21.40
N SER A 33 10.21 -0.79 -21.16
CA SER A 33 10.23 0.59 -21.59
C SER A 33 9.88 1.51 -20.43
N ALA A 34 10.47 2.71 -20.44
CA ALA A 34 10.10 3.79 -19.55
C ALA A 34 10.12 5.10 -20.32
N THR A 35 9.23 6.02 -19.99
CA THR A 35 9.16 7.36 -20.56
C THR A 35 9.43 8.38 -19.47
N LEU A 36 10.29 9.35 -19.77
CA LEU A 36 10.67 10.42 -18.87
C LEU A 36 10.28 11.76 -19.51
N THR A 37 9.68 12.62 -18.72
CA THR A 37 9.39 14.02 -19.08
C THR A 37 9.89 14.95 -17.99
N CYS A 38 10.42 16.10 -18.38
CA CYS A 38 10.76 17.18 -17.46
C CYS A 38 10.15 18.50 -17.94
N THR A 39 9.54 19.25 -17.04
CA THR A 39 8.98 20.58 -17.32
C THR A 39 9.49 21.62 -16.34
N HIS A 40 9.68 22.85 -16.82
CA HIS A 40 9.95 24.04 -16.03
C HIS A 40 8.78 25.03 -16.18
N GLY A 41 8.01 25.21 -15.11
CA GLY A 41 6.72 25.92 -15.17
C GLY A 41 5.76 25.23 -16.15
N GLN A 42 5.38 25.93 -17.22
CA GLN A 42 4.50 25.44 -18.29
C GLN A 42 5.29 24.95 -19.53
N GLN A 43 6.63 25.05 -19.52
CA GLN A 43 7.47 24.73 -20.66
C GLN A 43 8.18 23.40 -20.47
N GLN A 44 8.43 22.70 -21.58
CA GLN A 44 9.22 21.49 -21.58
C GLN A 44 10.71 21.81 -21.38
N ALA A 45 11.37 21.10 -20.47
CA ALA A 45 12.81 21.18 -20.32
C ALA A 45 13.50 20.56 -21.54
N ARG A 46 14.62 21.15 -21.94
CA ARG A 46 15.41 20.64 -23.06
C ARG A 46 16.15 19.38 -22.64
N TRP A 47 15.98 18.30 -23.40
CA TRP A 47 16.77 17.08 -23.26
C TRP A 47 18.02 17.12 -24.13
N THR A 48 19.14 16.69 -23.57
CA THR A 48 20.40 16.44 -24.28
C THR A 48 20.76 14.96 -24.09
N PRO A 49 20.75 14.13 -25.16
CA PRO A 49 21.15 12.73 -25.05
C PRO A 49 22.65 12.63 -24.76
N SER A 50 23.05 11.60 -24.03
CA SER A 50 24.46 11.23 -23.85
C SER A 50 24.82 10.03 -24.70
N ASP A 51 26.01 10.07 -25.30
CA ASP A 51 26.54 8.98 -26.10
C ASP A 51 27.04 7.85 -25.20
N ASN A 52 26.13 6.95 -24.82
CA ASN A 52 26.43 5.74 -24.03
C ASN A 52 27.28 6.05 -22.77
N LEU A 53 26.87 7.09 -22.02
CA LEU A 53 27.56 7.50 -20.81
C LEU A 53 27.23 6.54 -19.67
N HIS A 54 28.27 6.12 -18.93
CA HIS A 54 28.13 5.33 -17.72
C HIS A 54 28.95 5.95 -16.59
N TRP A 55 28.40 5.96 -15.39
CA TRP A 55 29.16 6.17 -14.17
C TRP A 55 29.46 4.82 -13.57
N TYR A 56 30.72 4.56 -13.22
CA TYR A 56 31.16 3.24 -12.79
C TYR A 56 31.42 3.20 -11.30
N ASN A 57 31.19 2.03 -10.70
CA ASN A 57 31.53 1.76 -9.30
C ASN A 57 30.96 2.80 -8.33
N ILE A 58 29.70 3.18 -8.54
CA ILE A 58 28.97 3.93 -7.52
C ILE A 58 28.88 3.05 -6.28
N TYR A 59 29.48 3.53 -5.19
CA TYR A 59 29.60 2.81 -3.94
C TYR A 59 28.44 3.15 -3.02
N TYR A 60 27.81 2.13 -2.45
CA TYR A 60 26.72 2.22 -1.48
C TYR A 60 27.21 1.75 -0.10
N PRO A 61 27.61 2.67 0.80
CA PRO A 61 28.19 2.31 2.10
C PRO A 61 27.24 1.48 2.97
N ALA A 62 25.95 1.81 2.98
CA ALA A 62 24.95 1.10 3.79
C ALA A 62 24.73 -0.36 3.34
N GLU A 63 25.00 -0.65 2.07
CA GLU A 63 24.80 -1.99 1.51
C GLU A 63 26.03 -2.86 1.78
N ASP A 64 27.22 -2.24 1.76
CA ASP A 64 28.47 -2.86 2.20
C ASP A 64 28.41 -3.26 3.67
N GLU A 65 27.87 -2.38 4.54
CA GLU A 65 27.65 -2.67 5.96
C GLU A 65 26.71 -3.87 6.18
N ARG A 66 25.72 -4.08 5.28
CA ARG A 66 24.80 -5.23 5.31
C ARG A 66 25.40 -6.50 4.69
N GLY A 67 26.60 -6.44 4.11
CA GLY A 67 27.22 -7.54 3.37
C GLY A 67 26.55 -7.85 2.03
N GLN A 68 25.92 -6.85 1.41
CA GLN A 68 25.26 -6.96 0.09
C GLN A 68 26.16 -6.41 -1.03
N ASP A 69 25.78 -6.63 -2.29
CA ASP A 69 26.48 -6.04 -3.44
C ASP A 69 26.44 -4.50 -3.34
N CYS A 70 27.61 -3.88 -3.16
CA CYS A 70 27.72 -2.47 -2.79
C CYS A 70 28.26 -1.55 -3.91
N PHE A 71 28.42 -2.06 -5.13
CA PHE A 71 28.93 -1.30 -6.27
C PHE A 71 28.04 -1.47 -7.50
N GLU A 72 27.69 -0.36 -8.13
CA GLU A 72 26.82 -0.33 -9.31
C GLU A 72 27.35 0.61 -10.40
N ASP A 73 27.08 0.25 -11.66
CA ASP A 73 27.33 1.11 -12.82
C ASP A 73 26.02 1.73 -13.30
N TYR A 74 25.93 3.05 -13.28
CA TYR A 74 24.75 3.78 -13.74
C TYR A 74 24.84 4.08 -15.22
N PHE A 75 23.87 3.60 -15.97
CA PHE A 75 23.65 4.10 -17.32
C PHE A 75 23.01 5.49 -17.25
N VAL A 76 23.67 6.46 -17.87
CA VAL A 76 23.16 7.83 -18.00
C VAL A 76 22.69 8.01 -19.44
N PRO A 77 21.36 8.07 -19.70
CA PRO A 77 20.82 8.21 -21.05
C PRO A 77 20.88 9.64 -21.61
N GLY A 78 21.04 10.63 -20.74
CA GLY A 78 21.16 12.04 -21.07
C GLY A 78 20.83 12.92 -19.87
N SER A 79 20.63 14.21 -20.12
CA SER A 79 20.29 15.20 -19.11
C SER A 79 19.19 16.15 -19.57
N TYR A 80 18.40 16.62 -18.61
CA TYR A 80 17.55 17.79 -18.79
C TYR A 80 18.28 19.02 -18.27
N GLU A 81 18.19 20.12 -19.02
CA GLU A 81 18.73 21.41 -18.60
C GLU A 81 17.59 22.42 -18.40
N VAL A 82 17.59 23.06 -17.24
CA VAL A 82 16.59 24.06 -16.84
C VAL A 82 17.30 25.28 -16.27
N THR A 83 16.88 26.47 -16.68
CA THR A 83 17.39 27.74 -16.14
C THR A 83 16.41 28.30 -15.11
N LEU A 84 16.82 28.32 -13.85
CA LEU A 84 16.03 28.94 -12.77
C LEU A 84 16.20 30.46 -12.80
N THR A 85 15.12 31.18 -12.52
CA THR A 85 15.10 32.66 -12.49
C THR A 85 14.90 33.17 -11.07
N HIS A 86 15.74 34.10 -10.62
CA HIS A 86 15.63 34.70 -9.28
C HIS A 86 15.30 36.19 -9.41
N ASP A 87 14.19 36.64 -8.82
CA ASP A 87 13.86 38.06 -8.73
C ASP A 87 14.48 38.65 -7.46
N ALA A 88 15.60 39.35 -7.65
CA ALA A 88 16.34 40.01 -6.57
C ALA A 88 15.57 41.18 -5.92
N ALA A 89 14.51 41.71 -6.54
CA ALA A 89 13.78 42.88 -6.04
C ALA A 89 12.68 42.53 -5.03
N THR A 90 12.04 41.37 -5.17
CA THR A 90 10.91 40.95 -4.31
C THR A 90 11.31 39.92 -3.27
N GLY A 91 12.46 39.24 -3.42
CA GLY A 91 12.88 38.16 -2.53
C GLY A 91 11.94 36.95 -2.54
N ALA A 92 10.92 36.97 -3.40
CA ALA A 92 9.93 35.91 -3.54
C ALA A 92 10.45 34.86 -4.52
N GLU A 93 10.28 33.58 -4.17
CA GLU A 93 10.45 32.49 -5.12
C GLU A 93 9.37 32.63 -6.21
N SER A 94 9.80 32.84 -7.46
CA SER A 94 8.86 32.89 -8.58
C SER A 94 8.24 31.50 -8.75
N ALA A 95 6.91 31.44 -8.85
CA ALA A 95 6.17 30.22 -9.24
C ALA A 95 6.67 29.63 -10.59
N ALA A 96 7.45 30.40 -11.37
CA ALA A 96 8.11 29.93 -12.58
C ALA A 96 9.22 28.90 -12.33
N ASN A 97 9.82 28.83 -11.13
CA ASN A 97 10.91 27.89 -10.81
C ASN A 97 10.44 26.49 -10.41
N SER A 98 9.25 26.07 -10.83
CA SER A 98 8.77 24.71 -10.62
C SER A 98 9.41 23.77 -11.65
N VAL A 99 10.20 22.80 -11.19
CA VAL A 99 10.73 21.72 -12.03
C VAL A 99 9.98 20.43 -11.71
N ARG A 100 9.36 19.81 -12.71
CA ARG A 100 8.62 18.55 -12.54
C ARG A 100 9.25 17.45 -13.37
N PHE A 101 9.51 16.31 -12.74
CA PHE A 101 9.93 15.07 -13.39
C PHE A 101 8.79 14.07 -13.31
N ALA A 102 8.39 13.51 -14.45
CA ALA A 102 7.46 12.38 -14.47
C ALA A 102 8.11 11.20 -15.18
N ILE A 103 7.91 10.02 -14.60
CA ILE A 103 8.42 8.75 -15.12
C ILE A 103 7.22 7.80 -15.21
N ALA A 104 6.99 7.24 -16.39
CA ALA A 104 6.06 6.15 -16.57
C ALA A 104 6.77 4.91 -17.10
N LEU A 105 6.25 3.75 -16.71
CA LEU A 105 6.61 2.49 -17.31
C LEU A 105 5.79 2.31 -18.58
N GLY A 106 6.41 1.81 -19.64
CA GLY A 106 5.80 1.74 -20.96
C GLY A 106 6.20 2.90 -21.87
N ASP A 107 5.66 2.84 -23.10
CA ASP A 107 5.85 3.83 -24.15
C ASP A 107 4.92 5.07 -24.02
N ARG A 108 4.01 5.04 -23.06
CA ARG A 108 3.10 6.15 -22.77
C ARG A 108 3.65 6.94 -21.59
N PRO A 109 3.94 8.25 -21.75
CA PRO A 109 4.34 9.11 -20.65
C PRO A 109 3.20 9.16 -19.64
N ALA A 110 3.58 9.23 -18.38
CA ALA A 110 2.70 9.75 -17.36
C ALA A 110 2.33 11.16 -17.81
N ASP A 111 1.05 11.52 -17.77
CA ASP A 111 0.65 12.89 -17.99
C ASP A 111 1.15 13.73 -16.81
N PRO A 112 2.20 14.56 -16.97
CA PRO A 112 2.68 15.39 -15.88
C PRO A 112 1.70 16.51 -15.52
N GLN A 113 0.66 16.74 -16.34
CA GLN A 113 -0.39 17.73 -16.11
C GLN A 113 -1.59 17.16 -15.34
N GLY A 114 -1.71 15.84 -15.19
CA GLY A 114 -2.86 15.24 -14.51
C GLY A 114 -2.82 15.37 -12.99
N TRP A 115 -1.64 15.61 -12.42
CA TRP A 115 -1.39 15.85 -11.00
C TRP A 115 -0.36 16.98 -10.88
N THR A 116 -0.83 18.20 -10.71
CA THR A 116 0.03 19.31 -10.32
C THR A 116 0.50 19.10 -8.87
N ILE A 117 1.70 19.59 -8.53
CA ILE A 117 2.17 19.65 -7.13
C ILE A 117 1.12 20.37 -6.28
N ASP A 118 0.46 21.38 -6.85
CA ASP A 118 -0.59 22.16 -6.22
C ASP A 118 -1.83 21.27 -5.93
N GLU A 119 -2.30 20.46 -6.88
CA GLU A 119 -3.40 19.49 -6.67
C GLU A 119 -3.05 18.45 -5.62
N ARG A 120 -1.82 17.91 -5.61
CA ARG A 120 -1.40 16.97 -4.57
C ARG A 120 -1.29 17.67 -3.21
N SER A 121 -0.78 18.89 -3.15
CA SER A 121 -0.78 19.68 -1.91
C SER A 121 -2.19 20.01 -1.44
N GLU A 122 -3.11 20.35 -2.34
CA GLU A 122 -4.53 20.57 -2.06
C GLU A 122 -5.22 19.29 -1.56
N LEU A 123 -4.86 18.12 -2.10
CA LEU A 123 -5.32 16.81 -1.62
C LEU A 123 -4.78 16.47 -0.22
N LEU A 124 -3.50 16.75 0.02
CA LEU A 124 -2.82 16.40 1.26
C LEU A 124 -3.11 17.38 2.40
N GLU A 125 -3.49 18.62 2.11
CA GLU A 125 -3.72 19.65 3.13
C GLU A 125 -4.88 19.26 4.09
N PRO A 126 -6.06 18.80 3.62
CA PRO A 126 -7.09 18.27 4.50
C PRO A 126 -6.60 17.10 5.36
N ILE A 127 -5.83 16.18 4.77
CA ILE A 127 -5.29 15.01 5.47
C ILE A 127 -4.35 15.46 6.60
N ALA A 128 -3.41 16.36 6.29
CA ALA A 128 -2.48 16.91 7.26
C ALA A 128 -3.20 17.65 8.40
N ASN A 129 -4.29 18.36 8.09
CA ASN A 129 -5.09 19.06 9.10
C ASN A 129 -5.86 18.12 10.02
N GLN A 130 -6.18 16.90 9.56
CA GLN A 130 -6.82 15.86 10.37
C GLN A 130 -5.83 15.13 11.28
N LEU A 131 -4.55 15.07 10.90
CA LEU A 131 -3.49 14.51 11.72
C LEU A 131 -3.19 15.43 12.91
N LYS A 132 -3.92 15.24 14.00
CA LYS A 132 -3.68 15.90 15.29
C LYS A 132 -2.79 15.00 16.15
N PRO A 133 -1.45 15.21 16.21
CA PRO A 133 -0.60 14.45 17.10
C PRO A 133 -1.08 14.67 18.53
N THR A 134 -1.67 13.63 19.13
CA THR A 134 -2.01 13.65 20.55
C THR A 134 -0.74 13.25 21.30
N PRO A 135 -0.15 14.13 22.13
CA PRO A 135 1.03 13.77 22.89
C PRO A 135 0.72 12.58 23.80
N PRO A 136 1.54 11.52 23.81
CA PRO A 136 1.34 10.41 24.74
C PRO A 136 1.47 10.92 26.18
N GLU A 137 0.71 10.32 27.11
CA GLU A 137 0.76 10.65 28.56
C GLU A 137 2.20 10.62 29.12
N VAL A 138 3.04 9.77 28.55
CA VAL A 138 4.49 9.75 28.78
C VAL A 138 5.19 9.94 27.45
N THR A 139 5.76 11.12 27.23
CA THR A 139 6.58 11.38 26.03
C THR A 139 8.06 11.21 26.39
N PRO A 140 8.79 10.25 25.79
CA PRO A 140 10.24 10.20 25.91
C PRO A 140 10.86 11.54 25.48
N PRO A 141 11.96 12.00 26.10
CA PRO A 141 12.58 13.29 25.77
C PRO A 141 12.95 13.43 24.28
N THR A 142 13.25 12.31 23.62
CA THR A 142 13.60 12.23 22.20
C THR A 142 12.43 12.45 21.25
N THR A 143 11.18 12.31 21.72
CA THR A 143 9.97 12.42 20.88
C THR A 143 9.29 13.78 21.00
N GLN A 144 9.59 14.53 22.06
CA GLN A 144 8.93 15.81 22.35
C GLN A 144 9.21 16.88 21.28
N ALA A 145 10.45 16.95 20.77
CA ALA A 145 10.81 17.89 19.71
C ALA A 145 10.13 17.57 18.36
N VAL A 146 9.92 16.29 18.06
CA VAL A 146 9.32 15.82 16.80
C VAL A 146 7.80 16.07 16.79
N LEU A 147 7.12 15.83 17.91
CA LEU A 147 5.66 15.99 18.00
C LEU A 147 5.18 17.46 17.90
N HIS A 148 6.07 18.42 18.12
CA HIS A 148 5.78 19.85 17.98
C HIS A 148 6.21 20.43 16.63
N ASP A 149 6.78 19.62 15.73
CA ASP A 149 7.16 20.06 14.40
C ASP A 149 5.91 20.32 13.53
N PRO A 150 5.65 21.56 13.09
CA PRO A 150 4.50 21.86 12.23
C PRO A 150 4.57 21.19 10.85
N MET A 151 5.73 20.68 10.44
CA MET A 151 5.89 19.91 9.20
C MET A 151 5.52 18.43 9.36
N LEU A 152 5.52 17.89 10.58
CA LEU A 152 5.26 16.47 10.81
C LEU A 152 3.91 16.01 10.22
N PRO A 153 2.78 16.71 10.42
CA PRO A 153 1.51 16.29 9.81
C PRO A 153 1.55 16.27 8.28
N ARG A 154 2.26 17.20 7.65
CA ARG A 154 2.39 17.24 6.17
C ARG A 154 3.24 16.08 5.66
N ILE A 155 4.37 15.81 6.32
CA ILE A 155 5.25 14.68 5.98
C ILE A 155 4.50 13.36 6.15
N LEU A 156 3.76 13.22 7.25
CA LEU A 156 2.93 12.04 7.49
C LEU A 156 1.85 11.93 6.43
N ALA A 157 1.07 12.99 6.16
CA ALA A 157 0.03 12.95 5.12
C ALA A 157 0.59 12.46 3.77
N GLN A 158 1.75 12.97 3.37
CA GLN A 158 2.42 12.55 2.15
C GLN A 158 2.83 11.06 2.20
N ALA A 159 3.45 10.64 3.29
CA ALA A 159 3.91 9.26 3.46
C ALA A 159 2.74 8.26 3.53
N LEU A 160 1.61 8.64 4.13
CA LEU A 160 0.41 7.81 4.20
C LEU A 160 -0.25 7.68 2.82
N ASP A 161 -0.34 8.79 2.07
CA ASP A 161 -0.94 8.80 0.74
C ASP A 161 -0.19 7.94 -0.28
N ASP A 162 1.14 7.84 -0.16
CA ASP A 162 1.95 7.01 -1.05
C ASP A 162 1.54 5.53 -1.05
N PHE A 163 0.95 5.02 0.04
CA PHE A 163 0.51 3.61 0.11
C PHE A 163 -0.91 3.38 -0.40
N VAL A 164 -1.70 4.43 -0.65
CA VAL A 164 -3.08 4.32 -1.11
C VAL A 164 -3.09 4.39 -2.63
N VAL A 165 -3.42 3.28 -3.28
CA VAL A 165 -3.31 3.15 -4.74
C VAL A 165 -4.58 2.58 -5.36
N GLU A 166 -4.74 2.77 -6.67
CA GLU A 166 -5.81 2.17 -7.45
C GLU A 166 -5.40 0.79 -7.98
N ARG A 167 -6.18 -0.24 -7.66
CA ARG A 167 -6.11 -1.57 -8.27
C ARG A 167 -7.24 -1.73 -9.29
N ARG A 168 -6.89 -2.17 -10.49
CA ARG A 168 -7.87 -2.58 -11.51
C ARG A 168 -8.18 -4.06 -11.38
N ASN A 169 -9.46 -4.41 -11.26
CA ASN A 169 -9.94 -5.78 -11.20
C ASN A 169 -11.17 -5.92 -12.11
N LYS A 170 -11.09 -6.81 -13.11
CA LYS A 170 -12.17 -7.08 -14.09
C LYS A 170 -12.76 -5.82 -14.75
N GLY A 171 -11.90 -4.84 -15.05
CA GLY A 171 -12.31 -3.57 -15.67
C GLY A 171 -12.95 -2.55 -14.73
N GLN A 172 -13.01 -2.85 -13.43
CA GLN A 172 -13.38 -1.91 -12.38
C GLN A 172 -12.15 -1.47 -11.61
N SER A 173 -12.17 -0.25 -11.08
CA SER A 173 -11.11 0.31 -10.26
C SER A 173 -11.53 0.34 -8.80
N TYR A 174 -10.63 -0.10 -7.92
CA TYR A 174 -10.82 -0.08 -6.47
C TYR A 174 -9.60 0.53 -5.79
N THR A 175 -9.79 1.24 -4.69
CA THR A 175 -8.70 1.54 -3.76
C THR A 175 -8.12 0.27 -3.16
N THR A 176 -6.81 0.19 -3.02
CA THR A 176 -6.09 -0.81 -2.21
C THR A 176 -4.93 -0.13 -1.45
N ILE A 177 -4.34 -0.84 -0.49
CA ILE A 177 -3.21 -0.34 0.30
C ILE A 177 -1.99 -1.22 0.02
N MET A 178 -0.90 -0.61 -0.42
CA MET A 178 0.39 -1.28 -0.59
C MET A 178 1.00 -1.54 0.78
N ALA A 179 1.49 -2.76 1.02
CA ALA A 179 2.07 -3.12 2.31
C ALA A 179 3.46 -2.51 2.54
N GLY A 180 4.19 -2.19 1.47
CA GLY A 180 5.55 -1.70 1.59
C GLY A 180 6.28 -1.55 0.26
N TYR A 181 6.85 -0.38 0.00
CA TYR A 181 7.71 -0.18 -1.16
C TYR A 181 9.16 -0.62 -0.90
N PRO A 182 9.87 -1.12 -1.92
CA PRO A 182 9.40 -1.41 -3.28
C PRO A 182 8.84 -2.85 -3.46
N TRP A 183 8.85 -3.67 -2.40
CA TRP A 183 8.80 -5.12 -2.53
C TRP A 183 7.43 -5.76 -2.38
N PHE A 184 6.49 -5.07 -1.73
CA PHE A 184 5.24 -5.68 -1.32
C PHE A 184 4.07 -5.07 -2.08
N ALA A 185 3.20 -5.93 -2.58
CA ALA A 185 1.90 -5.54 -3.10
C ALA A 185 0.88 -5.30 -1.99
N ASP A 186 -0.40 -5.47 -2.29
CA ASP A 186 -1.51 -5.35 -1.38
C ASP A 186 -1.78 -6.66 -0.63
N TRP A 187 -1.39 -6.67 0.65
CA TRP A 187 -1.55 -7.78 1.57
C TRP A 187 -2.74 -7.50 2.49
N GLY A 188 -3.68 -8.46 2.60
CA GLY A 188 -4.92 -8.28 3.34
C GLY A 188 -4.68 -7.97 4.81
N ARG A 189 -3.78 -8.72 5.46
CA ARG A 189 -3.38 -8.48 6.86
C ARG A 189 -2.91 -7.04 7.07
N ASP A 190 -1.91 -6.61 6.31
CA ASP A 190 -1.29 -5.30 6.40
C ASP A 190 -2.29 -4.19 6.08
N THR A 191 -3.10 -4.39 5.03
CA THR A 191 -4.18 -3.49 4.64
C THR A 191 -5.12 -3.23 5.80
N PHE A 192 -5.66 -4.27 6.45
CA PHE A 192 -6.68 -4.07 7.50
C PHE A 192 -6.12 -3.66 8.86
N ILE A 193 -4.82 -3.86 9.09
CA ILE A 193 -4.13 -3.24 10.23
C ILE A 193 -3.96 -1.73 9.97
N ALA A 194 -3.56 -1.34 8.74
CA ALA A 194 -3.22 0.03 8.40
C ALA A 194 -4.44 0.91 8.05
N LEU A 195 -5.52 0.32 7.51
CA LEU A 195 -6.69 1.04 6.99
C LEU A 195 -7.26 2.07 7.98
N PRO A 196 -7.44 1.78 9.28
CA PRO A 196 -7.93 2.78 10.22
C PRO A 196 -7.05 4.03 10.30
N GLY A 197 -5.73 3.85 10.36
CA GLY A 197 -4.77 4.94 10.47
C GLY A 197 -4.52 5.68 9.16
N LEU A 198 -4.68 5.01 8.02
CA LEU A 198 -4.49 5.60 6.69
C LEU A 198 -5.74 6.34 6.21
N LEU A 199 -6.92 5.73 6.40
CA LEU A 199 -8.16 6.14 5.73
C LEU A 199 -9.26 6.62 6.68
N LEU A 200 -9.35 6.11 7.92
CA LEU A 200 -10.45 6.50 8.82
C LEU A 200 -10.10 7.75 9.62
N THR A 201 -8.90 7.82 10.19
CA THR A 201 -8.40 9.00 10.92
C THR A 201 -8.27 10.25 10.03
N THR A 202 -8.17 10.03 8.73
CA THR A 202 -8.06 11.07 7.70
C THR A 202 -9.39 11.33 6.98
N GLU A 203 -10.48 10.70 7.43
CA GLU A 203 -11.85 10.81 6.90
C GLU A 203 -11.99 10.45 5.40
N ARG A 204 -11.07 9.65 4.86
CA ARG A 204 -11.09 9.09 3.49
C ARG A 204 -12.06 7.90 3.38
N PHE A 205 -13.32 8.10 3.78
CA PHE A 205 -14.30 7.03 3.93
C PHE A 205 -14.68 6.33 2.62
N GLU A 206 -14.72 7.05 1.51
CA GLU A 206 -15.00 6.47 0.18
C GLU A 206 -13.92 5.49 -0.27
N GLU A 207 -12.66 5.84 0.00
CA GLU A 207 -11.51 4.99 -0.27
C GLU A 207 -11.46 3.78 0.67
N ALA A 208 -11.81 3.98 1.95
CA ALA A 208 -11.97 2.88 2.90
C ALA A 208 -13.06 1.90 2.44
N ARG A 209 -14.21 2.42 2.00
CA ARG A 209 -15.32 1.63 1.45
C ARG A 209 -14.88 0.84 0.23
N SER A 210 -14.21 1.49 -0.72
CA SER A 210 -13.70 0.85 -1.93
C SER A 210 -12.70 -0.26 -1.60
N CYS A 211 -11.79 -0.03 -0.65
CA CYS A 211 -10.80 -1.02 -0.22
C CYS A 211 -11.46 -2.23 0.44
N LEU A 212 -12.39 -2.01 1.38
CA LEU A 212 -13.17 -3.10 1.99
C LEU A 212 -13.94 -3.89 0.91
N LYS A 213 -14.54 -3.20 -0.06
CA LYS A 213 -15.30 -3.84 -1.15
C LYS A 213 -14.43 -4.72 -2.05
N LEU A 214 -13.22 -4.26 -2.38
CA LEU A 214 -12.25 -5.03 -3.17
C LEU A 214 -11.99 -6.41 -2.55
N TYR A 215 -11.66 -6.44 -1.26
CA TYR A 215 -11.35 -7.67 -0.55
C TYR A 215 -12.60 -8.51 -0.24
N ALA A 216 -13.74 -7.87 0.02
CA ALA A 216 -15.01 -8.56 0.19
C ALA A 216 -15.42 -9.33 -1.07
N ASN A 217 -15.22 -8.74 -2.25
CA ASN A 217 -15.45 -9.40 -3.54
C ASN A 217 -14.48 -10.56 -3.81
N ALA A 218 -13.35 -10.60 -3.09
CA ALA A 218 -12.34 -11.65 -3.19
C ALA A 218 -12.48 -12.72 -2.10
N VAL A 219 -13.48 -12.66 -1.20
CA VAL A 219 -13.66 -13.69 -0.17
C VAL A 219 -13.94 -15.06 -0.81
N LYS A 220 -13.18 -16.06 -0.39
CA LYS A 220 -13.32 -17.44 -0.85
C LYS A 220 -13.29 -18.40 0.33
N ASP A 221 -14.26 -19.31 0.41
CA ASP A 221 -14.40 -20.28 1.51
C ASP A 221 -14.41 -19.62 2.91
N GLY A 222 -14.91 -18.38 2.98
CA GLY A 222 -14.92 -17.56 4.20
C GLY A 222 -13.56 -17.02 4.63
N LEU A 223 -12.58 -17.00 3.72
CA LEU A 223 -11.28 -16.39 3.91
C LEU A 223 -11.11 -15.17 3.00
N VAL A 224 -10.68 -14.06 3.60
CA VAL A 224 -10.12 -12.90 2.90
C VAL A 224 -8.70 -13.26 2.45
N PRO A 225 -8.27 -12.86 1.24
CA PRO A 225 -6.92 -13.18 0.77
C PRO A 225 -5.84 -12.54 1.63
N ASN A 226 -4.74 -13.27 1.84
CA ASN A 226 -3.52 -12.78 2.47
C ASN A 226 -2.78 -11.79 1.57
N ARG A 227 -2.74 -12.06 0.26
CA ARG A 227 -2.16 -11.20 -0.76
C ARG A 227 -2.88 -11.39 -2.08
N PHE A 228 -2.99 -10.32 -2.85
CA PHE A 228 -3.22 -10.46 -4.29
C PHE A 228 -1.89 -10.78 -4.99
N ASP A 229 -1.96 -11.45 -6.14
CA ASP A 229 -0.76 -11.81 -6.91
C ASP A 229 -0.21 -10.59 -7.66
N ASP A 230 1.12 -10.57 -7.82
CA ASP A 230 1.89 -9.47 -8.42
C ASP A 230 1.86 -9.51 -9.96
N TYR A 231 1.58 -10.67 -10.56
CA TYR A 231 1.70 -10.93 -12.00
C TYR A 231 0.41 -11.43 -12.65
N ASP A 232 -0.51 -12.00 -11.86
CA ASP A 232 -1.86 -12.34 -12.28
C ASP A 232 -2.88 -11.53 -11.47
N ASP A 233 -3.43 -10.48 -12.10
CA ASP A 233 -4.43 -9.60 -11.49
C ASP A 233 -5.65 -10.33 -10.92
N GLN A 234 -5.89 -11.58 -11.32
CA GLN A 234 -7.01 -12.41 -10.87
C GLN A 234 -6.64 -13.43 -9.79
N ALA A 235 -5.35 -13.67 -9.53
CA ALA A 235 -4.91 -14.62 -8.52
C ALA A 235 -4.79 -13.96 -7.14
N ALA A 236 -5.19 -14.71 -6.11
CA ALA A 236 -5.05 -14.30 -4.72
C ALA A 236 -4.72 -15.52 -3.86
N HIS A 237 -3.96 -15.31 -2.79
CA HIS A 237 -3.51 -16.37 -1.89
C HIS A 237 -4.27 -16.32 -0.57
N TYR A 238 -4.75 -17.46 -0.08
CA TYR A 238 -5.62 -17.56 1.11
C TYR A 238 -4.94 -18.27 2.29
N ASN A 239 -3.61 -18.20 2.38
CA ASN A 239 -2.80 -18.85 3.41
C ASN A 239 -2.69 -18.01 4.70
N THR A 240 -3.82 -17.59 5.24
CA THR A 240 -3.90 -16.68 6.41
C THR A 240 -5.07 -17.07 7.31
N VAL A 241 -4.86 -17.02 8.63
CA VAL A 241 -5.94 -17.17 9.63
C VAL A 241 -6.40 -15.81 10.18
N ASP A 242 -5.58 -14.77 10.07
CA ASP A 242 -5.83 -13.46 10.66
C ASP A 242 -6.47 -12.44 9.71
N SER A 243 -6.21 -12.51 8.40
CA SER A 243 -6.66 -11.46 7.46
C SER A 243 -8.18 -11.23 7.49
N SER A 244 -8.98 -12.30 7.55
CA SER A 244 -10.45 -12.19 7.63
C SER A 244 -10.92 -11.56 8.94
N LEU A 245 -10.21 -11.79 10.04
CA LEU A 245 -10.58 -11.23 11.34
C LEU A 245 -10.13 -9.76 11.46
N TRP A 246 -8.98 -9.41 10.87
CA TRP A 246 -8.58 -8.01 10.71
C TRP A 246 -9.54 -7.25 9.79
N PHE A 247 -10.01 -7.87 8.70
CA PHE A 247 -11.06 -7.32 7.84
C PHE A 247 -12.31 -6.98 8.63
N ILE A 248 -12.81 -7.91 9.46
CA ILE A 248 -13.99 -7.63 10.31
C ILE A 248 -13.69 -6.47 11.27
N ARG A 249 -12.52 -6.45 11.92
CA ARG A 249 -12.15 -5.33 12.80
C ARG A 249 -12.19 -3.99 12.06
N ALA A 250 -11.53 -3.91 10.91
CA ALA A 250 -11.47 -2.70 10.08
C ALA A 250 -12.86 -2.28 9.56
N ALA A 251 -13.70 -3.26 9.19
CA ALA A 251 -15.09 -3.04 8.79
C ALA A 251 -15.92 -2.44 9.93
N MET A 252 -15.80 -2.96 11.15
CA MET A 252 -16.53 -2.43 12.31
C MET A 252 -16.08 -1.01 12.65
N GLU A 253 -14.77 -0.75 12.61
CA GLU A 253 -14.22 0.59 12.83
C GLU A 253 -14.66 1.58 11.74
N TYR A 254 -14.70 1.14 10.48
CA TYR A 254 -15.25 1.91 9.37
C TYR A 254 -16.72 2.27 9.58
N LEU A 255 -17.57 1.31 9.96
CA LEU A 255 -19.00 1.57 10.19
C LEU A 255 -19.22 2.50 11.37
N GLN A 256 -18.44 2.33 12.45
CA GLN A 256 -18.53 3.20 13.62
C GLN A 256 -18.13 4.64 13.31
N THR A 257 -17.09 4.83 12.48
CA THR A 257 -16.54 6.16 12.16
C THR A 257 -17.30 6.87 11.04
N SER A 258 -17.67 6.16 9.97
CA SER A 258 -18.36 6.73 8.81
C SER A 258 -19.88 6.80 8.95
N GLY A 259 -20.48 5.88 9.73
CA GLY A 259 -21.92 5.71 9.80
C GLY A 259 -22.58 5.12 8.53
N ASP A 260 -21.80 4.53 7.61
CA ASP A 260 -22.31 3.95 6.35
C ASP A 260 -23.16 2.68 6.58
N ARG A 261 -24.43 2.90 6.90
CA ARG A 261 -25.41 1.82 7.08
C ARG A 261 -25.78 1.13 5.77
N ASP A 262 -25.73 1.83 4.64
CA ASP A 262 -26.10 1.26 3.35
C ASP A 262 -25.12 0.15 2.97
N SER A 263 -23.81 0.39 3.09
CA SER A 263 -22.79 -0.66 2.88
C SER A 263 -22.94 -1.84 3.84
N TRP A 264 -23.30 -1.57 5.10
CA TRP A 264 -23.59 -2.61 6.09
C TRP A 264 -24.71 -3.54 5.63
N HIS A 265 -25.86 -2.99 5.23
CA HIS A 265 -27.01 -3.76 4.76
C HIS A 265 -26.76 -4.45 3.42
N ASP A 266 -26.13 -3.75 2.46
CA ASP A 266 -26.06 -4.20 1.08
C ASP A 266 -25.09 -5.37 0.87
N TRP A 267 -23.95 -5.37 1.56
CA TRP A 267 -22.90 -6.36 1.26
C TRP A 267 -21.94 -6.66 2.41
N LEU A 268 -21.68 -5.73 3.32
CA LEU A 268 -20.64 -5.91 4.33
C LEU A 268 -21.09 -6.90 5.42
N ALA A 269 -22.32 -6.81 5.91
CA ALA A 269 -22.83 -7.76 6.90
C ALA A 269 -22.91 -9.19 6.36
N PRO A 270 -23.47 -9.46 5.15
CA PRO A 270 -23.45 -10.81 4.57
C PRO A 270 -22.04 -11.42 4.49
N VAL A 271 -21.04 -10.63 4.10
CA VAL A 271 -19.65 -11.11 4.00
C VAL A 271 -19.05 -11.38 5.37
N CYS A 272 -19.27 -10.49 6.35
CA CYS A 272 -18.83 -10.74 7.73
C CYS A 272 -19.45 -12.02 8.30
N LEU A 273 -20.76 -12.23 8.12
CA LEU A 273 -21.46 -13.43 8.58
C LEU A 273 -20.93 -14.70 7.88
N GLN A 274 -20.67 -14.64 6.57
CA GLN A 274 -20.08 -15.73 5.82
C GLN A 274 -18.70 -16.14 6.38
N ILE A 275 -17.85 -15.17 6.75
CA ILE A 275 -16.55 -15.42 7.39
C ILE A 275 -16.76 -16.12 8.74
N MET A 276 -17.66 -15.60 9.59
CA MET A 276 -17.93 -16.18 10.90
C MET A 276 -18.42 -17.63 10.80
N ASP A 277 -19.38 -17.89 9.91
CA ASP A 277 -19.93 -19.23 9.69
C ASP A 277 -18.88 -20.21 9.14
N ALA A 278 -17.94 -19.74 8.34
CA ALA A 278 -16.82 -20.55 7.87
C ALA A 278 -15.83 -20.90 8.99
N TYR A 279 -15.53 -19.95 9.88
CA TYR A 279 -14.69 -20.23 11.06
C TYR A 279 -15.39 -21.21 12.01
N ILE A 280 -16.71 -21.09 12.20
CA ILE A 280 -17.47 -22.00 13.07
C ILE A 280 -17.52 -23.42 12.49
N ARG A 281 -17.90 -23.58 11.23
CA ARG A 281 -17.97 -24.91 10.58
C ARG A 281 -16.60 -25.52 10.31
N GLY A 282 -15.59 -24.67 10.16
CA GLY A 282 -14.26 -25.02 9.70
C GLY A 282 -14.08 -24.76 8.20
N THR A 283 -12.90 -24.28 7.85
CA THR A 283 -12.47 -23.98 6.48
C THR A 283 -11.05 -24.50 6.22
N ASN A 284 -10.44 -24.06 5.11
CA ASN A 284 -9.09 -24.42 4.70
C ASN A 284 -8.06 -24.22 5.84
N HIS A 285 -6.90 -24.87 5.69
CA HIS A 285 -5.78 -24.75 6.64
C HIS A 285 -6.11 -25.13 8.09
N ASN A 286 -7.07 -26.04 8.29
CA ASN A 286 -7.54 -26.48 9.62
C ASN A 286 -8.09 -25.34 10.50
N ILE A 287 -8.48 -24.21 9.90
CA ILE A 287 -9.10 -23.09 10.62
C ILE A 287 -10.50 -23.53 11.04
N ARG A 288 -10.78 -23.56 12.34
CA ARG A 288 -12.11 -23.87 12.89
C ARG A 288 -12.25 -23.41 14.34
N VAL A 289 -13.48 -23.29 14.82
CA VAL A 289 -13.79 -23.13 16.25
C VAL A 289 -13.75 -24.51 16.95
N GLY A 290 -13.02 -24.61 18.06
CA GLY A 290 -12.97 -25.80 18.91
C GLY A 290 -14.16 -25.88 19.87
N GLY A 291 -14.31 -27.02 20.56
CA GLY A 291 -15.41 -27.22 21.52
C GLY A 291 -15.41 -26.28 22.74
N ASP A 292 -14.31 -25.55 22.95
CA ASP A 292 -14.16 -24.50 23.96
C ASP A 292 -14.43 -23.09 23.41
N GLY A 293 -14.93 -22.97 22.17
CA GLY A 293 -15.27 -21.69 21.54
C GLY A 293 -14.08 -20.91 20.97
N LEU A 294 -12.87 -21.46 21.07
CA LEU A 294 -11.64 -20.82 20.58
C LEU A 294 -11.31 -21.26 19.15
N VAL A 295 -10.86 -20.31 18.32
CA VAL A 295 -10.34 -20.58 16.97
C VAL A 295 -9.00 -21.28 17.07
N THR A 296 -8.90 -22.42 16.39
CA THR A 296 -7.65 -23.14 16.14
C THR A 296 -7.35 -23.16 14.65
N ALA A 297 -6.07 -23.13 14.27
CA ALA A 297 -5.66 -23.19 12.88
C ALA A 297 -4.31 -23.90 12.67
N GLY A 298 -4.07 -24.32 11.43
CA GLY A 298 -2.77 -24.78 10.96
C GLY A 298 -2.33 -26.16 11.46
N ASN A 299 -1.06 -26.44 11.18
CA ASN A 299 -0.27 -27.57 11.65
C ASN A 299 1.23 -27.15 11.68
N PRO A 300 2.17 -27.99 12.17
CA PRO A 300 3.58 -27.62 12.25
C PRO A 300 4.25 -27.22 10.92
N GLY A 301 3.68 -27.57 9.77
CA GLY A 301 4.16 -27.21 8.45
C GLY A 301 3.46 -26.02 7.81
N THR A 302 2.66 -25.25 8.56
CA THR A 302 1.91 -24.08 8.03
C THR A 302 2.33 -22.77 8.70
N GLN A 303 2.18 -21.69 7.95
CA GLN A 303 2.56 -20.31 8.26
C GLN A 303 1.38 -19.37 8.02
N LEU A 304 0.41 -19.37 8.95
CA LEU A 304 -0.90 -18.72 8.74
C LEU A 304 -1.07 -17.39 9.47
N THR A 305 -0.23 -17.12 10.48
CA THR A 305 -0.26 -15.88 11.27
C THR A 305 0.78 -14.91 10.75
N TRP A 306 0.75 -13.64 11.16
CA TRP A 306 1.75 -12.62 10.80
C TRP A 306 3.23 -13.04 10.89
N MET A 307 3.60 -13.97 11.78
CA MET A 307 4.93 -14.60 11.75
C MET A 307 4.99 -15.73 10.69
N ASP A 308 4.84 -15.39 9.41
CA ASP A 308 4.67 -16.34 8.30
C ASP A 308 5.94 -16.63 7.47
N ALA A 309 7.13 -16.34 8.01
CA ALA A 309 8.38 -16.58 7.31
C ALA A 309 8.60 -18.07 6.97
N ALA A 310 8.80 -18.35 5.68
CA ALA A 310 9.12 -19.67 5.17
C ALA A 310 10.02 -19.60 3.93
N THR A 311 10.91 -20.58 3.75
CA THR A 311 11.73 -20.73 2.54
C THR A 311 12.08 -22.19 2.29
N ALA A 312 12.18 -22.59 1.01
CA ALA A 312 12.54 -23.96 0.60
C ALA A 312 11.74 -25.07 1.34
N GLY A 313 10.45 -24.82 1.60
CA GLY A 313 9.56 -25.76 2.32
C GLY A 313 9.73 -25.80 3.84
N VAL A 314 10.61 -24.98 4.42
CA VAL A 314 10.80 -24.84 5.86
C VAL A 314 10.04 -23.64 6.37
N VAL A 315 9.17 -23.86 7.37
CA VAL A 315 8.50 -22.79 8.12
C VAL A 315 9.31 -22.48 9.37
N PHE A 316 9.72 -21.23 9.54
CA PHE A 316 10.63 -20.85 10.64
C PHE A 316 9.90 -20.62 11.96
N THR A 317 8.69 -20.07 11.88
CA THR A 317 7.90 -19.67 13.05
C THR A 317 6.49 -20.26 12.95
N PRO A 318 6.34 -21.60 12.93
CA PRO A 318 5.02 -22.21 12.85
C PRO A 318 4.26 -21.93 14.15
N ARG A 319 3.03 -21.42 14.01
CA ARG A 319 2.15 -21.10 15.15
C ARG A 319 0.82 -21.83 15.00
N PRO A 320 0.81 -23.18 15.00
CA PRO A 320 -0.43 -23.94 14.92
C PRO A 320 -1.17 -23.92 16.27
N GLY A 321 -2.46 -24.24 16.22
CA GLY A 321 -3.31 -24.27 17.40
C GLY A 321 -4.03 -22.94 17.60
N LYS A 322 -4.09 -22.50 18.86
CA LYS A 322 -4.93 -21.38 19.32
C LYS A 322 -4.06 -20.17 19.66
N CYS A 323 -3.72 -19.38 18.65
CA CYS A 323 -2.92 -18.17 18.85
C CYS A 323 -3.73 -17.08 19.57
N VAL A 324 -3.03 -16.26 20.36
CA VAL A 324 -3.63 -15.27 21.27
C VAL A 324 -4.36 -14.19 20.48
N GLU A 325 -3.69 -13.55 19.53
CA GLU A 325 -4.23 -12.47 18.72
C GLU A 325 -5.41 -12.94 17.85
N ILE A 326 -5.37 -14.18 17.36
CA ILE A 326 -6.46 -14.76 16.56
C ILE A 326 -7.72 -14.87 17.41
N ASN A 327 -7.58 -15.35 18.64
CA ASN A 327 -8.71 -15.49 19.55
C ASN A 327 -9.18 -14.15 20.12
N ALA A 328 -8.29 -13.16 20.28
CA ALA A 328 -8.67 -11.80 20.62
C ALA A 328 -9.49 -11.14 19.49
N LEU A 329 -9.04 -11.29 18.24
CA LEU A 329 -9.77 -10.80 17.07
C LEU A 329 -11.09 -11.55 16.85
N TRP A 330 -11.13 -12.86 17.12
CA TRP A 330 -12.35 -13.65 17.08
C TRP A 330 -13.38 -13.16 18.11
N TYR A 331 -12.94 -12.94 19.35
CA TYR A 331 -13.79 -12.37 20.39
C TYR A 331 -14.30 -10.98 19.99
N HIS A 332 -13.42 -10.11 19.48
CA HIS A 332 -13.80 -8.80 18.96
C HIS A 332 -14.86 -8.91 17.85
N ALA A 333 -14.65 -9.80 16.88
CA ALA A 333 -15.59 -10.03 15.78
C ALA A 333 -16.96 -10.48 16.29
N LEU A 334 -17.00 -11.45 17.22
CA LEU A 334 -18.25 -11.91 17.83
C LEU A 334 -19.00 -10.78 18.55
N VAL A 335 -18.32 -10.01 19.40
CA VAL A 335 -18.95 -8.94 20.18
C VAL A 335 -19.47 -7.83 19.27
N SER A 336 -18.62 -7.37 18.33
CA SER A 336 -18.95 -6.24 17.46
C SER A 336 -20.08 -6.59 16.49
N LEU A 337 -20.03 -7.78 15.87
CA LEU A 337 -21.09 -8.22 14.97
C LEU A 337 -22.41 -8.44 15.72
N ALA A 338 -22.37 -9.05 16.90
CA ALA A 338 -23.58 -9.20 17.72
C ALA A 338 -24.19 -7.86 18.10
N GLU A 339 -23.38 -6.82 18.36
CA GLU A 339 -23.87 -5.47 18.60
C GLU A 339 -24.49 -4.84 17.36
N MET A 340 -23.83 -4.91 16.22
CA MET A 340 -24.35 -4.36 14.97
C MET A 340 -25.66 -5.04 14.55
N ILE A 341 -25.72 -6.36 14.66
CA ILE A 341 -26.90 -7.16 14.32
C ILE A 341 -28.08 -6.85 15.25
N ARG A 342 -27.87 -6.60 16.55
CA ARG A 342 -28.96 -6.18 17.46
C ARG A 342 -29.64 -4.88 17.02
N HIS A 343 -28.91 -3.99 16.35
CA HIS A 343 -29.44 -2.74 15.82
C HIS A 343 -30.04 -2.88 14.41
N SER A 344 -29.84 -4.03 13.77
CA SER A 344 -30.31 -4.36 12.42
C SER A 344 -30.74 -5.84 12.33
N PRO A 345 -31.73 -6.28 13.13
CA PRO A 345 -32.06 -7.70 13.28
C PRO A 345 -32.52 -8.36 11.99
N GLU A 346 -33.03 -7.58 11.03
CA GLU A 346 -33.44 -8.04 9.70
C GLU A 346 -32.30 -8.60 8.84
N ILE A 347 -31.04 -8.31 9.19
CA ILE A 347 -29.85 -8.78 8.47
C ILE A 347 -29.57 -10.26 8.71
N ASP A 348 -29.83 -10.75 9.93
CA ASP A 348 -29.60 -12.14 10.30
C ASP A 348 -30.90 -12.77 10.81
N PRO A 349 -31.57 -13.58 9.97
CA PRO A 349 -32.82 -14.24 10.34
C PRO A 349 -32.73 -15.07 11.63
N ARG A 350 -31.52 -15.53 12.01
CA ARG A 350 -31.27 -16.31 13.23
C ARG A 350 -31.51 -15.51 14.52
N VAL A 351 -31.64 -14.19 14.43
CA VAL A 351 -31.89 -13.30 15.59
C VAL A 351 -33.38 -13.22 15.93
N ALA A 352 -34.25 -13.54 14.97
CA ALA A 352 -35.69 -13.58 15.16
C ALA A 352 -36.17 -14.93 15.75
N GLU A 353 -35.33 -15.96 15.69
CA GLU A 353 -35.52 -17.30 16.29
C GLU A 353 -34.99 -17.35 17.73
#